data_AF-A0A3M2USG0-F1
#
_entry.id   AF-A0A3M2USG0-F1
#
_cell.length_a   1.000
_cell.length_b   1.000
_cell.length_c   1.000
_cell.angle_alpha   90.00
_cell.angle_beta   90.00
_cell.angle_gamma   90.00
#
_symmetry.space_group_name_H-M   'P 1'
#
loop_
_entity.id
_entity.type
_entity.pdbx_description
1 polymer ?
#
loop_
_entity_poly.entity_id
_entity_poly.type
_entity_poly.pdbx_seq_one_letter_code
_entity_poly.pdbx_strand_id
1 'polypeptide(L)' 'QIGENIAAGQDTARKVVDGWLVSPGHCANLMTPGFRELGAAYAMDPKSDAGIYWTAMFGTQQ' A
#
# COMPACT_ATOMS: atom_id res chain seq x y z
N GLN A 1 -14.62 -8.11 2.93
CA GLN A 1 -13.26 -8.22 3.52
C GLN A 1 -12.51 -6.95 3.20
N ILE A 2 -11.60 -6.52 4.09
CA ILE A 2 -10.80 -5.30 3.93
C ILE A 2 -9.34 -5.65 4.24
N GLY A 3 -8.40 -5.10 3.47
CA GLY A 3 -6.95 -5.18 3.72
C GLY A 3 -6.27 -3.84 3.48
N GLU A 4 -5.16 -3.59 4.15
CA GLU A 4 -4.37 -2.36 3.98
C GLU A 4 -2.88 -2.69 3.82
N ASN A 5 -2.23 -2.01 2.88
CA ASN A 5 -0.78 -1.90 2.85
C ASN A 5 -0.36 -0.43 3.04
N ILE A 6 0.68 -0.22 3.85
CA ILE A 6 1.30 1.09 4.04
C ILE A 6 2.78 1.04 3.70
N ALA A 7 3.33 2.17 3.27
CA ALA A 7 4.74 2.34 2.94
C ALA A 7 5.19 3.76 3.24
N ALA A 8 6.48 3.96 3.49
CA ALA A 8 7.03 5.27 3.84
C ALA A 8 8.46 5.43 3.28
N GLY A 9 8.76 6.61 2.75
CA GLY A 9 10.08 6.99 2.24
C GLY A 9 10.38 6.59 0.79
N GLN A 10 9.51 5.83 0.13
CA GLN A 10 9.67 5.54 -1.30
C GLN A 10 9.16 6.72 -2.13
N ASP A 11 9.98 7.18 -3.08
CA ASP A 11 9.71 8.33 -3.95
C ASP A 11 8.79 8.01 -5.15
N THR A 12 8.46 6.74 -5.37
CA THR A 12 7.68 6.29 -6.52
C THR A 12 6.77 5.12 -6.16
N ALA A 13 5.59 5.08 -6.77
CA ALA A 13 4.65 3.97 -6.59
C ALA A 13 5.25 2.60 -7.00
N ARG A 14 6.14 2.57 -7.99
CA ARG A 14 6.87 1.35 -8.40
C ARG A 14 7.67 0.75 -7.24
N LYS A 15 8.49 1.59 -6.56
CA LYS A 15 9.28 1.14 -5.40
C LYS A 15 8.41 0.69 -4.23
N VAL A 16 7.26 1.35 -4.02
CA VAL A 16 6.27 0.93 -3.01
C VAL A 16 5.73 -0.46 -3.31
N VAL A 17 5.24 -0.69 -4.53
CA VAL A 17 4.68 -1.98 -4.93
C VAL A 17 5.73 -3.08 -4.92
N ASP A 18 6.94 -2.80 -5.42
CA ASP A 18 8.04 -3.77 -5.41
C ASP A 18 8.44 -4.14 -3.96
N GLY A 19 8.41 -3.17 -3.03
CA GLY A 19 8.62 -3.39 -1.60
C GLY A 19 7.52 -4.24 -0.95
N TRP A 20 6.25 -4.00 -1.30
CA TRP A 20 5.14 -4.82 -0.83
C TRP A 20 5.17 -6.25 -1.37
N LEU A 21 5.61 -6.45 -2.62
CA LEU A 21 5.73 -7.78 -3.23
C LEU A 21 6.74 -8.68 -2.52
N VAL A 22 7.86 -8.13 -2.02
CA VAL A 22 8.89 -8.90 -1.30
C VAL A 22 8.60 -9.06 0.20
N SER A 23 7.54 -8.43 0.71
CA SER A 23 7.13 -8.54 2.11
C SER A 23 5.95 -9.51 2.24
N PRO A 24 6.09 -10.67 2.90
CA PRO A 24 5.03 -11.69 2.94
C PRO A 24 3.63 -11.19 3.36
N GLY A 25 3.54 -10.33 4.39
CA GLY A 25 2.26 -9.78 4.85
C GLY A 25 1.61 -8.85 3.83
N HIS A 26 2.36 -7.87 3.32
CA HIS A 26 1.88 -6.95 2.28
C HIS A 26 1.54 -7.68 0.96
N CYS A 27 2.35 -8.66 0.58
CA CYS A 27 2.14 -9.48 -0.61
C CYS A 27 0.86 -10.31 -0.48
N ALA A 28 0.54 -10.83 0.71
CA ALA A 28 -0.73 -11.53 0.93
C ALA A 28 -1.95 -10.64 0.64
N ASN A 29 -1.93 -9.37 1.05
CA ASN A 29 -2.99 -8.42 0.71
C ASN A 29 -3.08 -8.20 -0.81
N LEU A 30 -1.95 -7.98 -1.50
CA LEU A 30 -1.90 -7.79 -2.96
C LEU A 30 -2.42 -9.00 -3.74
N MET A 31 -2.13 -10.21 -3.25
CA MET A 31 -2.44 -11.47 -3.94
C MET A 31 -3.78 -12.08 -3.50
N THR A 32 -4.55 -11.41 -2.64
CA THR A 32 -5.83 -11.94 -2.15
C THR A 32 -6.86 -11.92 -3.29
N PRO A 33 -7.30 -13.10 -3.81
CA PRO A 33 -8.19 -13.17 -4.96
C PRO A 33 -9.62 -12.66 -4.68
N GLY A 34 -9.95 -12.50 -3.40
CA GLY A 34 -11.23 -11.99 -2.95
C GLY A 34 -11.36 -10.48 -3.07
N PHE A 35 -10.25 -9.73 -3.10
CA PHE A 35 -10.32 -8.27 -3.26
C PHE A 35 -10.63 -7.90 -4.71
N ARG A 36 -11.58 -6.98 -4.89
CA ARG A 36 -12.09 -6.51 -6.19
C ARG A 36 -12.07 -5.01 -6.33
N GLU A 37 -11.81 -4.30 -5.24
CA GLU A 37 -11.75 -2.84 -5.17
C GLU A 37 -10.41 -2.41 -4.58
N LEU A 38 -9.88 -1.30 -5.09
CA LEU A 38 -8.62 -0.69 -4.65
C LEU A 38 -8.80 0.82 -4.55
N GLY A 39 -8.42 1.39 -3.41
CA GLY A 39 -8.17 2.82 -3.24
C GLY A 39 -6.72 3.04 -2.83
N ALA A 40 -6.03 4.00 -3.44
CA ALA A 40 -4.64 4.31 -3.09
C ALA A 40 -4.45 5.82 -2.97
N ALA A 41 -3.58 6.23 -2.05
CA ALA A 41 -3.23 7.63 -1.84
C ALA A 41 -1.78 7.74 -1.36
N TYR A 42 -1.22 8.92 -1.51
CA TYR A 42 0.04 9.30 -0.88
C TYR A 42 -0.06 10.71 -0.32
N ALA A 43 0.76 10.98 0.68
CA ALA A 43 0.91 12.31 1.27
C ALA A 43 2.39 12.61 1.47
N MET A 44 2.75 13.88 1.34
CA MET A 44 4.09 14.38 1.62
C MET A 44 4.04 15.29 2.83
N ASP A 45 4.89 15.02 3.82
CA ASP A 45 5.12 15.90 4.95
C ASP A 45 6.64 16.11 5.12
N PRO A 46 7.18 17.25 4.66
CA PRO A 46 8.60 17.58 4.79
C PRO A 46 9.12 17.65 6.24
N LYS A 47 8.22 17.69 7.24
CA LYS A 47 8.58 17.71 8.66
C LYS A 47 8.60 16.32 9.29
N SER A 48 8.14 15.30 8.57
CA SER A 48 8.14 13.91 9.04
C SER A 48 9.47 13.21 8.73
N ASP A 49 9.83 12.20 9.53
CA ASP A 49 11.07 11.43 9.33
C ASP A 49 11.12 10.71 7.99
N ALA A 50 9.96 10.29 7.46
CA ALA A 50 9.89 9.53 6.21
C ALA A 50 9.63 10.40 4.97
N GLY A 51 9.19 11.65 5.12
CA GLY A 51 8.91 12.60 4.04
C GLY A 51 7.67 12.28 3.20
N ILE A 52 7.49 11.02 2.80
CA ILE A 52 6.43 10.53 1.92
C ILE A 52 5.79 9.30 2.57
N TYR A 53 4.46 9.26 2.59
CA TYR A 53 3.67 8.13 3.06
C TYR A 53 2.71 7.65 1.98
N TRP A 54 2.51 6.34 1.90
CA TRP A 54 1.64 5.66 0.95
C TRP A 54 0.67 4.75 1.69
N THR A 55 -0.57 4.69 1.22
CA THR A 55 -1.53 3.66 1.62
C THR A 55 -2.22 3.08 0.40
N ALA A 56 -2.52 1.79 0.45
CA ALA A 56 -3.40 1.09 -0.45
C ALA A 56 -4.43 0.28 0.36
N MET A 57 -5.70 0.63 0.18
CA MET A 57 -6.85 -0.05 0.75
C MET A 57 -7.44 -1.01 -0.28
N PHE A 58 -7.61 -2.27 0.11
CA PHE A 58 -8.22 -3.33 -0.69
C PHE A 58 -9.58 -3.71 -0.11
N GLY A 59 -10.56 -3.91 -0.98
CA GLY A 59 -11.93 -4.20 -0.58
C GLY A 59 -12.61 -5.21 -1.49
N THR A 60 -13.73 -5.75 -1.00
CA THR A 60 -14.73 -6.44 -1.82
C THR A 60 -16.10 -6.01 -1.32
N GLN A 61 -17.03 -5.84 -2.26
CA GLN A 61 -18.44 -5.61 -1.92
C GLN A 61 -18.96 -6.77 -1.07
N GLN A 62 -19.82 -6.42 -0.10
CA GLN A 62 -20.51 -7.38 0.74
C GLN A 62 -21.71 -7.97 -0.01
#